data_AF-A0A317W5C3-F1
#
_entry.id   AF-A0A317W5C3-F1
#
_cell.length_a   1.000
_cell.length_b   1.000
_cell.length_c   1.000
_cell.angle_alpha   90.00
_cell.angle_beta   90.00
_cell.angle_gamma   90.00
#
_symmetry.space_group_name_H-M   'P 1'
#
loop_
_entity.id
_entity.type
_entity.pdbx_description
1 polymer ?
#
loop_
_entity_poly.entity_id
_entity_poly.type
_entity_poly.pdbx_seq_one_letter_code
_entity_poly.pdbx_strand_id
1 'polypeptide(L)'
;MTLRLSIDETDPALKKSVSRYSDWKAFLVLRRCLEPDGDLSIEQATVLIHEMMPTAAEGRRVAPGLFGALCLDVADKVSYSHPAQSRLVELLDYLQASDRMNERQFCDFGDCKGYSIYYSMEDLKMEIRERYSNRLFLSMNTPWDHFEPGTPEEQEYVNISAFIARLTAAGLVDAMSWAVWTMKENLEDVVTGNRYSGCVSAAAMWILCAGQWLFIQIVQAPEEDDESPRP
;
A
#
# COMPACT_ATOMS: atom_id res chain seq x y z
N MET A 1 -22.06 -8.85 -0.97
CA MET A 1 -21.16 -9.62 -0.10
C MET A 1 -21.05 -8.83 1.20
N THR A 2 -21.27 -9.43 2.37
CA THR A 2 -21.21 -8.72 3.65
C THR A 2 -19.76 -8.76 4.14
N LEU A 3 -19.03 -7.66 4.01
CA LEU A 3 -17.70 -7.53 4.59
C LEU A 3 -17.80 -7.56 6.11
N ARG A 4 -16.97 -8.38 6.75
CA ARG A 4 -16.71 -8.34 8.19
C ARG A 4 -15.22 -8.45 8.44
N LEU A 5 -14.63 -7.36 8.88
CA LEU A 5 -13.22 -7.30 9.20
C LEU A 5 -12.97 -7.99 10.54
N SER A 6 -11.92 -8.81 10.59
CA SER A 6 -11.44 -9.46 11.80
C SER A 6 -9.93 -9.33 11.93
N ILE A 7 -9.48 -9.25 13.19
CA ILE A 7 -8.08 -9.26 13.58
C ILE A 7 -7.93 -10.22 14.76
N ASP A 8 -6.74 -10.76 14.99
CA ASP A 8 -6.49 -11.68 16.10
C ASP A 8 -6.52 -10.95 17.45
N GLU A 9 -7.69 -10.87 18.08
CA GLU A 9 -7.86 -10.18 19.36
C GLU A 9 -7.03 -10.77 20.52
N THR A 10 -6.47 -11.97 20.33
CA THR A 10 -5.62 -12.65 21.31
C THR A 10 -4.19 -12.16 21.29
N ASP A 11 -3.76 -11.48 20.21
CA ASP A 11 -2.42 -10.90 20.13
C ASP A 11 -2.28 -9.70 21.09
N PRO A 12 -1.42 -9.81 22.13
CA PRO A 12 -1.20 -8.71 23.06
C PRO A 12 -0.52 -7.50 22.40
N ALA A 13 0.16 -7.67 21.26
CA ALA A 13 0.83 -6.59 20.56
C ALA A 13 -0.18 -5.56 20.00
N LEU A 14 -1.36 -6.00 19.53
CA LEU A 14 -2.38 -5.12 18.96
C LEU A 14 -2.92 -4.07 19.94
N LYS A 15 -2.98 -4.43 21.23
CA LYS A 15 -3.48 -3.56 22.30
C LYS A 15 -2.37 -2.71 22.92
N LYS A 16 -1.10 -2.98 22.59
CA LYS A 16 0.03 -2.21 23.09
C LYS A 16 0.02 -0.84 22.43
N SER A 17 -0.06 0.21 23.25
CA SER A 17 0.02 1.58 22.77
C SER A 17 1.46 2.01 22.52
N VAL A 18 1.75 2.50 21.33
CA VAL A 18 2.96 3.25 21.02
C VAL A 18 2.59 4.73 21.01
N SER A 19 2.97 5.45 22.07
CA SER A 19 2.43 6.79 22.35
C SER A 19 0.89 6.74 22.44
N ARG A 20 0.18 7.44 21.56
CA ARG A 20 -1.29 7.49 21.50
C ARG A 20 -1.90 6.46 20.55
N TYR A 21 -1.07 5.87 19.69
CA TYR A 21 -1.47 4.92 18.67
C TYR A 21 -1.51 3.49 19.21
N SER A 22 -2.44 2.67 18.70
CA SER A 22 -2.48 1.22 18.87
C SER A 22 -3.24 0.64 17.68
N ASP A 23 -2.78 -0.50 17.14
CA ASP A 23 -3.43 -1.16 16.00
C ASP A 23 -4.89 -1.50 16.30
N TRP A 24 -5.20 -1.91 17.53
CA TRP A 24 -6.57 -2.20 17.94
C TRP A 24 -7.52 -1.01 17.75
N LYS A 25 -7.13 0.18 18.21
CA LYS A 25 -7.98 1.38 18.08
C LYS A 25 -8.10 1.82 16.62
N ALA A 26 -7.00 1.79 15.87
CA ALA A 26 -7.03 2.11 14.45
C ALA A 26 -7.90 1.13 13.67
N PHE A 27 -7.80 -0.17 13.95
CA PHE A 27 -8.64 -1.22 13.38
C PHE A 27 -10.13 -0.98 13.65
N LEU A 28 -10.51 -0.58 14.88
CA LEU A 28 -11.90 -0.25 15.20
C LEU A 28 -12.41 0.94 14.39
N VAL A 29 -11.57 1.93 14.11
CA VAL A 29 -11.92 3.06 13.24
C VAL A 29 -12.08 2.59 11.79
N LEU A 30 -11.13 1.80 11.27
CA LEU A 30 -11.23 1.21 9.94
C LEU A 30 -12.50 0.37 9.80
N ARG A 31 -12.83 -0.46 10.78
CA ARG A 31 -14.04 -1.27 10.79
C ARG A 31 -15.31 -0.43 10.67
N ARG A 32 -15.45 0.58 11.54
CA ARG A 32 -16.61 1.50 11.53
C ARG A 32 -16.66 2.39 10.28
N CYS A 33 -15.55 2.55 9.57
CA CYS A 33 -15.48 3.34 8.34
C CYS A 33 -15.75 2.48 7.09
N LEU A 34 -15.30 1.22 7.07
CA LEU A 34 -15.26 0.37 5.87
C LEU A 34 -16.40 -0.65 5.80
N GLU A 35 -16.94 -1.08 6.94
CA GLU A 35 -18.05 -2.04 6.94
C GLU A 35 -19.37 -1.39 6.49
N PRO A 36 -20.27 -2.14 5.83
CA PRO A 36 -21.54 -1.59 5.33
C PRO A 36 -22.46 -1.01 6.41
N ASP A 37 -22.37 -1.55 7.64
CA ASP A 37 -23.08 -1.11 8.84
C ASP A 37 -22.24 -0.17 9.73
N GLY A 38 -21.07 0.24 9.24
CA GLY A 38 -20.24 1.24 9.86
C GLY A 38 -20.92 2.61 9.95
N ASP A 39 -20.65 3.33 11.03
CA ASP A 39 -21.25 4.63 11.35
C ASP A 39 -20.30 5.81 11.16
N LEU A 40 -19.07 5.58 10.68
CA LEU A 40 -18.08 6.64 10.44
C LEU A 40 -18.01 7.04 8.97
N SER A 41 -18.03 8.35 8.71
CA SER A 41 -17.62 8.92 7.43
C SER A 41 -16.10 8.88 7.26
N ILE A 42 -15.62 9.10 6.03
CA ILE A 42 -14.18 9.15 5.73
C ILE A 42 -13.52 10.29 6.51
N GLU A 43 -14.16 11.45 6.59
CA GLU A 43 -13.67 12.63 7.30
C GLU A 43 -13.56 12.37 8.81
N GLN A 44 -14.58 11.73 9.40
CA GLN A 44 -14.57 11.38 10.82
C GLN A 44 -13.47 10.36 11.12
N ALA A 45 -13.32 9.33 10.28
CA ALA A 45 -12.26 8.36 10.42
C ALA A 45 -10.87 9.01 10.27
N THR A 46 -10.71 9.92 9.32
CA THR A 46 -9.48 10.70 9.10
C THR A 46 -9.11 11.48 10.34
N VAL A 47 -10.05 12.22 10.93
CA VAL A 47 -9.83 12.99 12.17
C VAL A 47 -9.39 12.07 13.31
N LEU A 48 -10.09 10.95 13.51
CA LEU A 48 -9.77 10.00 14.58
C LEU A 48 -8.37 9.39 14.40
N ILE A 49 -8.02 9.00 13.18
CA ILE A 49 -6.69 8.44 12.85
C ILE A 49 -5.62 9.51 13.04
N HIS A 50 -5.82 10.72 12.52
CA HIS A 50 -4.93 11.85 12.75
C HIS A 50 -4.71 12.07 14.26
N GLU A 51 -5.77 12.16 15.04
CA GLU A 51 -5.67 12.41 16.49
C GLU A 51 -4.89 11.32 17.23
N MET A 52 -4.96 10.06 16.76
CA MET A 52 -4.20 8.93 17.30
C MET A 52 -2.71 8.95 16.95
N MET A 53 -2.32 9.59 15.85
CA MET A 53 -0.92 9.66 15.45
C MET A 53 -0.11 10.61 16.35
N PRO A 54 1.18 10.32 16.62
CA PRO A 54 2.04 11.23 17.34
C PRO A 54 2.27 12.53 16.55
N THR A 55 2.45 13.64 17.27
CA THR A 55 2.89 14.91 16.69
C THR A 55 4.40 14.87 16.43
N ALA A 56 4.90 15.79 15.61
CA ALA A 56 6.33 15.96 15.37
C ALA A 56 7.15 16.17 16.67
N ALA A 57 6.55 16.80 17.69
CA ALA A 57 7.21 17.08 18.96
C ALA A 57 7.35 15.84 19.87
N GLU A 58 6.56 14.79 19.65
CA GLU A 58 6.52 13.58 20.48
C GLU A 58 7.62 12.56 20.14
N GLY A 59 8.47 12.83 19.15
CA GLY A 59 9.62 11.99 18.81
C GLY A 59 9.31 10.83 17.85
N ARG A 60 9.97 9.67 18.03
CA ARG A 60 9.99 8.55 17.06
C ARG A 60 8.61 8.20 16.50
N ARG A 61 8.47 8.33 15.18
CA ARG A 61 7.25 8.08 14.41
C ARG A 61 7.13 6.61 13.99
N VAL A 62 6.97 5.70 14.94
CA VAL A 62 6.71 4.28 14.62
C VAL A 62 5.24 4.07 14.22
N ALA A 63 4.34 4.91 14.71
CA ALA A 63 2.90 4.76 14.52
C ALA A 63 2.41 4.84 13.06
N PRO A 64 2.90 5.75 12.19
CA PRO A 64 2.45 5.78 10.80
C PRO A 64 2.85 4.50 10.04
N GLY A 65 4.02 3.92 10.33
CA GLY A 65 4.42 2.61 9.78
C GLY A 65 3.53 1.48 10.25
N LEU A 66 3.27 1.37 11.56
CA LEU A 66 2.33 0.36 12.10
C LEU A 66 0.93 0.49 11.48
N PHE A 67 0.46 1.73 11.29
CA PHE A 67 -0.82 1.97 10.63
C PHE A 67 -0.79 1.60 9.14
N GLY A 68 0.32 1.86 8.45
CA GLY A 68 0.56 1.41 7.09
C GLY A 68 0.44 -0.11 6.99
N ALA A 69 1.16 -0.84 7.85
CA ALA A 69 1.09 -2.30 7.94
C ALA A 69 -0.35 -2.80 8.19
N LEU A 70 -1.07 -2.20 9.13
CA LEU A 70 -2.47 -2.51 9.41
C LEU A 70 -3.38 -2.29 8.18
N CYS A 71 -3.16 -1.22 7.41
CA CYS A 71 -3.92 -0.97 6.18
C CYS A 71 -3.69 -2.08 5.15
N LEU A 72 -2.46 -2.59 5.03
CA LEU A 72 -2.13 -3.69 4.13
C LEU A 72 -2.79 -5.00 4.60
N ASP A 73 -2.78 -5.29 5.91
CA ASP A 73 -3.44 -6.46 6.48
C ASP A 73 -4.96 -6.43 6.25
N VAL A 74 -5.58 -5.24 6.31
CA VAL A 74 -6.99 -5.05 5.96
C VAL A 74 -7.19 -5.25 4.45
N ALA A 75 -6.32 -4.69 3.61
CA ALA A 75 -6.42 -4.81 2.16
C ALA A 75 -6.29 -6.26 1.67
N ASP A 76 -5.42 -7.07 2.29
CA ASP A 76 -5.29 -8.51 2.01
C ASP A 76 -6.63 -9.25 2.21
N LYS A 77 -7.39 -8.88 3.25
CA LYS A 77 -8.66 -9.53 3.62
C LYS A 77 -9.87 -9.02 2.84
N VAL A 78 -9.81 -7.79 2.32
CA VAL A 78 -10.91 -7.20 1.54
C VAL A 78 -10.77 -7.62 0.08
N SER A 79 -11.76 -8.38 -0.42
CA SER A 79 -11.83 -8.78 -1.83
C SER A 79 -11.59 -7.59 -2.76
N TYR A 80 -10.76 -7.78 -3.79
CA TYR A 80 -10.43 -6.77 -4.80
C TYR A 80 -11.66 -6.12 -5.46
N SER A 81 -12.81 -6.81 -5.48
CA SER A 81 -14.05 -6.34 -6.08
C SER A 81 -14.96 -5.57 -5.11
N HIS A 82 -14.65 -5.60 -3.80
CA HIS A 82 -15.49 -5.01 -2.77
C HIS A 82 -15.27 -3.49 -2.67
N PRO A 83 -16.33 -2.65 -2.57
CA PRO A 83 -16.20 -1.19 -2.51
C PRO A 83 -15.33 -0.66 -1.35
N ALA A 84 -15.21 -1.43 -0.26
CA ALA A 84 -14.36 -1.07 0.87
C ALA A 84 -12.87 -0.90 0.50
N GLN A 85 -12.38 -1.57 -0.55
CA GLN A 85 -11.03 -1.34 -1.06
C GLN A 85 -10.85 0.10 -1.55
N SER A 86 -11.75 0.58 -2.42
CA SER A 86 -11.71 1.96 -2.89
C SER A 86 -11.93 2.96 -1.76
N ARG A 87 -12.80 2.63 -0.80
CA ARG A 87 -13.05 3.48 0.38
C ARG A 87 -11.83 3.58 1.31
N LEU A 88 -11.04 2.52 1.43
CA LEU A 88 -9.76 2.57 2.14
C LEU A 88 -8.73 3.45 1.42
N VAL A 89 -8.68 3.40 0.08
CA VAL A 89 -7.84 4.30 -0.71
C VAL A 89 -8.24 5.76 -0.51
N GLU A 90 -9.55 6.05 -0.54
CA GLU A 90 -10.09 7.39 -0.27
C GLU A 90 -9.72 7.89 1.13
N LEU A 91 -9.78 7.04 2.15
CA LEU A 91 -9.32 7.39 3.50
C LEU A 91 -7.83 7.75 3.53
N LEU A 92 -6.99 7.00 2.82
CA LEU A 92 -5.55 7.26 2.75
C LEU A 92 -5.24 8.54 1.97
N ASP A 93 -6.05 8.88 0.96
CA ASP A 93 -5.98 10.15 0.24
C ASP A 93 -6.25 11.35 1.17
N TYR A 94 -7.29 11.28 2.00
CA TYR A 94 -7.56 12.30 3.02
C TYR A 94 -6.42 12.40 4.04
N LEU A 95 -5.86 11.26 4.45
CA LEU A 95 -4.74 11.20 5.39
C LEU A 95 -3.43 11.71 4.79
N GLN A 96 -3.30 11.77 3.45
CA GLN A 96 -2.12 12.35 2.79
C GLN A 96 -1.93 13.83 3.16
N ALA A 97 -3.01 14.55 3.47
CA ALA A 97 -2.94 15.94 3.94
C ALA A 97 -2.55 16.09 5.43
N SER A 98 -2.50 14.98 6.19
CA SER A 98 -2.20 14.98 7.62
C SER A 98 -0.71 15.19 7.87
N ASP A 99 -0.32 16.27 8.55
CA ASP A 99 1.06 16.54 8.96
C ASP A 99 1.68 15.43 9.85
N ARG A 100 0.83 14.62 10.49
CA ARG A 100 1.25 13.47 11.30
C ARG A 100 1.60 12.23 10.48
N MET A 101 1.13 12.15 9.24
CA MET A 101 1.43 11.08 8.29
C MET A 101 2.61 11.40 7.37
N ASN A 102 3.08 12.64 7.40
CA ASN A 102 4.11 13.14 6.49
C ASN A 102 5.39 13.51 7.25
N GLU A 103 6.53 13.33 6.59
CA GLU A 103 7.85 13.65 7.13
C GLU A 103 8.47 14.83 6.40
N ARG A 104 9.13 15.71 7.16
CA ARG A 104 9.99 16.76 6.62
C ARG A 104 11.42 16.47 7.06
N GLN A 105 12.25 16.02 6.14
CA GLN A 105 13.66 15.76 6.40
C GLN A 105 14.48 16.98 6.01
N PHE A 106 15.34 17.43 6.92
CA PHE A 106 16.34 18.47 6.63
C PHE A 106 17.63 17.79 6.19
N CYS A 107 18.10 18.15 5.01
CA CYS A 107 19.33 17.60 4.43
C CYS A 107 20.34 18.72 4.24
N ASP A 108 21.54 18.52 4.80
CA ASP A 108 22.71 19.31 4.49
C ASP A 108 23.55 18.51 3.49
N PHE A 109 23.59 18.94 2.22
CA PHE A 109 24.38 18.29 1.18
C PHE A 109 25.64 19.13 0.88
N GLY A 110 26.78 18.73 1.41
CA GLY A 110 28.04 19.45 1.23
C GLY A 110 27.97 20.89 1.79
N ASP A 111 28.29 21.88 0.96
CA ASP A 111 28.21 23.30 1.32
C ASP A 111 26.78 23.87 1.21
N CYS A 112 25.83 23.11 0.64
CA CYS A 112 24.43 23.51 0.53
C CYS A 112 23.68 23.15 1.82
N LYS A 113 23.57 24.12 2.74
CA LYS A 113 22.79 24.00 3.97
C LYS A 113 21.34 24.45 3.76
N GLY A 114 20.40 23.73 4.35
CA GLY A 114 19.03 24.22 4.57
C GLY A 114 17.96 23.81 3.56
N TYR A 115 18.16 22.76 2.75
CA TYR A 115 17.06 22.20 1.97
C TYR A 115 16.22 21.26 2.84
N SER A 116 14.90 21.34 2.68
CA SER A 116 13.97 20.40 3.32
C SER A 116 13.25 19.60 2.27
N ILE A 117 13.33 18.28 2.36
CA ILE A 117 12.57 17.35 1.53
C ILE A 117 11.29 17.00 2.30
N TYR A 118 10.17 17.00 1.59
CA TYR A 118 8.88 16.62 2.14
C TYR A 118 8.51 15.24 1.58
N TYR A 119 8.42 14.26 2.47
CA TYR A 119 8.01 12.91 2.15
C TYR A 119 6.58 12.69 2.61
N SER A 120 5.68 12.51 1.66
CA SER A 120 4.30 12.21 1.97
C SER A 120 4.08 10.71 2.08
N MET A 121 3.45 10.27 3.18
CA MET A 121 3.11 8.86 3.44
C MET A 121 4.32 7.91 3.33
N GLU A 122 5.52 8.36 3.72
CA GLU A 122 6.76 7.60 3.52
C GLU A 122 6.73 6.24 4.20
N ASP A 123 6.27 6.19 5.45
CA ASP A 123 6.19 4.94 6.19
C ASP A 123 5.24 3.94 5.50
N LEU A 124 4.09 4.40 4.96
CA LEU A 124 3.21 3.52 4.18
C LEU A 124 3.91 2.99 2.92
N LYS A 125 4.66 3.83 2.21
CA LYS A 125 5.41 3.42 1.01
C LYS A 125 6.48 2.39 1.35
N MET A 126 7.17 2.57 2.49
CA MET A 126 8.14 1.61 3.00
C MET A 126 7.48 0.28 3.36
N GLU A 127 6.34 0.29 4.05
CA GLU A 127 5.59 -0.94 4.36
C GLU A 127 5.12 -1.65 3.09
N ILE A 128 4.61 -0.92 2.09
CA ILE A 128 4.22 -1.53 0.81
C ILE A 128 5.45 -2.13 0.13
N ARG A 129 6.57 -1.40 0.09
CA ARG A 129 7.82 -1.90 -0.48
C ARG A 129 8.28 -3.15 0.23
N GLU A 130 8.29 -3.19 1.56
CA GLU A 130 8.69 -4.36 2.33
C GLU A 130 7.76 -5.53 2.09
N ARG A 131 6.44 -5.32 2.14
CA ARG A 131 5.43 -6.36 1.90
C ARG A 131 5.55 -6.94 0.49
N TYR A 132 5.68 -6.07 -0.51
CA TYR A 132 5.73 -6.44 -1.91
C TYR A 132 7.08 -7.05 -2.30
N SER A 133 8.19 -6.47 -1.82
CA SER A 133 9.54 -7.00 -2.02
C SER A 133 9.73 -8.33 -1.29
N ASN A 134 9.23 -8.50 -0.07
CA ASN A 134 9.31 -9.81 0.61
C ASN A 134 8.57 -10.89 -0.18
N ARG A 135 7.43 -10.56 -0.82
CA ARG A 135 6.72 -11.50 -1.68
C ARG A 135 7.49 -11.81 -2.98
N LEU A 136 8.24 -10.86 -3.55
CA LEU A 136 9.06 -11.07 -4.76
C LEU A 136 10.45 -11.69 -4.49
N PHE A 137 11.11 -11.32 -3.39
CA PHE A 137 12.55 -11.55 -3.15
C PHE A 137 12.84 -12.76 -2.25
N LEU A 138 11.91 -13.20 -1.39
CA LEU A 138 12.06 -14.49 -0.68
C LEU A 138 11.97 -15.70 -1.62
N SER A 139 11.69 -15.45 -2.90
CA SER A 139 11.59 -16.42 -3.99
C SER A 139 12.93 -16.72 -4.68
N MET A 140 14.09 -16.39 -4.09
CA MET A 140 15.39 -16.63 -4.76
C MET A 140 15.72 -18.10 -5.03
N ASN A 141 15.00 -19.07 -4.43
CA ASN A 141 15.16 -20.49 -4.73
C ASN A 141 14.10 -21.06 -5.70
N THR A 142 12.98 -20.36 -5.88
CA THR A 142 11.91 -20.68 -6.86
C THR A 142 11.07 -19.42 -7.06
N PRO A 143 11.19 -18.69 -8.19
CA PRO A 143 10.43 -17.46 -8.48
C PRO A 143 8.90 -17.59 -8.48
N TRP A 144 8.37 -18.80 -8.23
CA TRP A 144 7.00 -19.18 -8.52
C TRP A 144 6.23 -19.68 -7.29
N ASP A 145 6.83 -19.70 -6.10
CA ASP A 145 6.25 -20.22 -4.84
C ASP A 145 5.57 -19.12 -3.99
N HIS A 146 4.88 -18.18 -4.62
CA HIS A 146 4.19 -17.12 -3.88
C HIS A 146 3.01 -17.65 -3.04
N PHE A 147 2.35 -18.72 -3.49
CA PHE A 147 1.22 -19.40 -2.82
C PHE A 147 0.88 -20.71 -3.54
N GLU A 148 0.10 -21.57 -2.89
CA GLU A 148 -0.53 -22.73 -3.54
C GLU A 148 -1.85 -22.33 -4.22
N PRO A 149 -2.18 -22.86 -5.42
CA PRO A 149 -3.47 -22.56 -6.05
C PRO A 149 -4.67 -22.96 -5.18
N GLY A 150 -5.68 -22.09 -5.15
CA GLY A 150 -6.92 -22.29 -4.41
C GLY A 150 -6.80 -22.00 -2.92
N THR A 151 -5.65 -21.51 -2.44
CA THR A 151 -5.50 -21.14 -1.03
C THR A 151 -5.88 -19.69 -0.77
N PRO A 152 -6.17 -19.30 0.49
CA PRO A 152 -6.43 -17.92 0.85
C PRO A 152 -5.32 -16.96 0.42
N GLU A 153 -4.07 -17.40 0.46
CA GLU A 153 -2.89 -16.61 0.11
C GLU A 153 -2.90 -16.18 -1.38
N GLU A 154 -3.42 -17.02 -2.28
CA GLU A 154 -3.65 -16.65 -3.69
C GLU A 154 -4.58 -15.44 -3.78
N GLN A 155 -5.69 -15.49 -3.04
CA GLN A 155 -6.69 -14.42 -3.06
C GLN A 155 -6.17 -13.14 -2.40
N GLU A 156 -5.42 -13.25 -1.31
CA GLU A 156 -4.74 -12.13 -0.65
C GLU A 156 -3.77 -11.44 -1.63
N TYR A 157 -3.00 -12.21 -2.42
CA TYR A 157 -2.11 -11.65 -3.43
C TYR A 157 -2.85 -10.85 -4.52
N VAL A 158 -4.00 -11.32 -4.98
CA VAL A 158 -4.83 -10.57 -5.94
C VAL A 158 -5.42 -9.32 -5.27
N ASN A 159 -5.88 -9.42 -4.02
CA ASN A 159 -6.45 -8.31 -3.27
C ASN A 159 -5.43 -7.18 -3.03
N ILE A 160 -4.21 -7.53 -2.61
CA ILE A 160 -3.15 -6.54 -2.37
C ILE A 160 -2.66 -5.91 -3.68
N SER A 161 -2.58 -6.68 -4.77
CA SER A 161 -2.22 -6.15 -6.09
C SER A 161 -3.25 -5.12 -6.57
N ALA A 162 -4.54 -5.40 -6.39
CA ALA A 162 -5.60 -4.45 -6.69
C ALA A 162 -5.54 -3.20 -5.81
N PHE A 163 -5.24 -3.36 -4.52
CA PHE A 163 -5.12 -2.24 -3.59
C PHE A 163 -3.98 -1.31 -3.97
N ILE A 164 -2.78 -1.85 -4.18
CA ILE A 164 -1.60 -1.08 -4.56
C ILE A 164 -1.81 -0.39 -5.92
N ALA A 165 -2.43 -1.07 -6.88
CA ALA A 165 -2.78 -0.46 -8.16
C ALA A 165 -3.71 0.76 -7.97
N ARG A 166 -4.70 0.68 -7.09
CA ARG A 166 -5.57 1.83 -6.77
C ARG A 166 -4.84 2.96 -6.06
N LEU A 167 -3.96 2.64 -5.09
CA LEU A 167 -3.11 3.66 -4.45
C LEU A 167 -2.26 4.39 -5.49
N THR A 168 -1.73 3.65 -6.46
CA THR A 168 -0.92 4.20 -7.55
C THR A 168 -1.74 5.11 -8.45
N ALA A 169 -2.92 4.66 -8.87
CA ALA A 169 -3.85 5.45 -9.66
C ALA A 169 -4.32 6.74 -8.94
N ALA A 170 -4.42 6.69 -7.61
CA ALA A 170 -4.73 7.85 -6.77
C ALA A 170 -3.52 8.78 -6.54
N GLY A 171 -2.32 8.44 -7.00
CA GLY A 171 -1.11 9.25 -6.79
C GLY A 171 -0.50 9.15 -5.39
N LEU A 172 -0.91 8.17 -4.59
CA LEU A 172 -0.41 7.98 -3.23
C LEU A 172 0.94 7.24 -3.20
N VAL A 173 1.19 6.40 -4.20
CA VAL A 173 2.39 5.56 -4.31
C VAL A 173 2.87 5.57 -5.75
N ASP A 174 4.18 5.70 -5.96
CA ASP A 174 4.78 5.40 -7.26
C ASP A 174 5.21 3.94 -7.28
N ALA A 175 4.45 3.12 -8.00
CA ALA A 175 4.66 1.69 -8.10
C ALA A 175 4.81 1.24 -9.57
N MET A 176 5.29 2.12 -10.46
CA MET A 176 5.46 1.77 -11.87
C MET A 176 6.32 0.52 -12.06
N SER A 177 7.43 0.43 -11.32
CA SER A 177 8.32 -0.72 -11.38
C SER A 177 7.60 -2.02 -10.99
N TRP A 178 6.78 -2.01 -9.94
CA TRP A 178 6.00 -3.17 -9.51
C TRP A 178 4.95 -3.57 -10.54
N ALA A 179 4.26 -2.60 -11.16
CA ALA A 179 3.32 -2.88 -12.24
C ALA A 179 4.01 -3.57 -13.42
N VAL A 180 5.16 -3.04 -13.86
CA VAL A 180 5.96 -3.60 -14.96
C VAL A 180 6.44 -5.01 -14.64
N TRP A 181 7.04 -5.23 -13.47
CA TRP A 181 7.51 -6.56 -13.06
C TRP A 181 6.35 -7.55 -12.93
N THR A 182 5.23 -7.16 -12.32
CA THR A 182 4.02 -8.03 -12.25
C THR A 182 3.56 -8.42 -13.64
N MET A 183 3.42 -7.47 -14.55
CA MET A 183 2.89 -7.76 -15.88
C MET A 183 3.87 -8.62 -16.69
N LYS A 184 5.16 -8.31 -16.65
CA LYS A 184 6.19 -9.09 -17.35
C LYS A 184 6.22 -10.54 -16.87
N GLU A 185 6.34 -10.76 -15.57
CA GLU A 185 6.48 -12.10 -14.98
C GLU A 185 5.24 -12.98 -15.22
N ASN A 186 4.06 -12.36 -15.28
CA ASN A 186 2.80 -13.11 -15.36
C ASN A 186 2.16 -13.15 -16.76
N LEU A 187 2.56 -12.27 -17.70
CA LEU A 187 1.99 -12.20 -19.05
C LEU A 187 3.01 -12.46 -20.17
N GLU A 188 4.31 -12.20 -19.94
CA GLU A 188 5.35 -12.36 -20.96
C GLU A 188 6.21 -13.60 -20.72
N ASP A 189 6.57 -13.89 -19.46
CA ASP A 189 7.39 -15.03 -19.13
C ASP A 189 6.61 -16.36 -19.26
N VAL A 190 7.30 -17.43 -19.65
CA VAL A 190 6.69 -18.76 -19.83
C VAL A 190 6.34 -19.35 -18.45
N VAL A 191 5.10 -19.14 -18.00
CA VAL A 191 4.61 -19.71 -16.75
C VAL A 191 4.36 -21.20 -16.92
N THR A 192 5.22 -22.05 -16.36
CA THR A 192 5.01 -23.51 -16.35
C THR A 192 4.20 -23.93 -15.12
N GLY A 193 2.99 -24.48 -15.30
CA GLY A 193 2.22 -25.16 -14.24
C GLY A 193 0.80 -24.64 -13.97
N ASN A 194 0.15 -25.16 -12.93
CA ASN A 194 -1.26 -24.89 -12.55
C ASN A 194 -1.49 -23.55 -11.79
N ARG A 195 -0.47 -22.69 -11.69
CA ARG A 195 -0.51 -21.42 -10.91
C ARG A 195 -0.96 -20.19 -11.71
N TYR A 196 -1.49 -20.43 -12.91
CA TYR A 196 -1.82 -19.39 -13.89
C TYR A 196 -2.92 -18.42 -13.41
N SER A 197 -3.86 -18.86 -12.56
CA SER A 197 -5.04 -18.07 -12.22
C SER A 197 -4.74 -16.81 -11.39
N GLY A 198 -4.15 -16.93 -10.20
CA GLY A 198 -3.91 -15.80 -9.29
C GLY A 198 -2.86 -14.83 -9.80
N CYS A 199 -1.77 -15.35 -10.37
CA CYS A 199 -0.70 -14.59 -11.03
C CYS A 199 -1.23 -13.70 -12.16
N VAL A 200 -1.97 -14.28 -13.11
CA VAL A 200 -2.59 -13.52 -14.19
C VAL A 200 -3.67 -12.57 -13.67
N SER A 201 -4.41 -12.97 -12.62
CA SER A 201 -5.40 -12.10 -11.99
C SER A 201 -4.75 -10.87 -11.36
N ALA A 202 -3.59 -11.01 -10.69
CA ALA A 202 -2.85 -9.89 -10.12
C ALA A 202 -2.36 -8.92 -11.20
N ALA A 203 -1.80 -9.42 -12.30
CA ALA A 203 -1.45 -8.60 -13.46
C ALA A 203 -2.67 -7.89 -14.06
N ALA A 204 -3.80 -8.60 -14.17
CA ALA A 204 -5.05 -8.00 -14.63
C ALA A 204 -5.54 -6.88 -13.71
N MET A 205 -5.31 -6.96 -12.40
CA MET A 205 -5.69 -5.90 -11.47
C MET A 205 -4.94 -4.59 -11.73
N TRP A 206 -3.68 -4.63 -12.15
CA TRP A 206 -2.94 -3.42 -12.57
C TRP A 206 -3.58 -2.75 -13.78
N ILE A 207 -3.99 -3.53 -14.77
CA ILE A 207 -4.70 -3.02 -15.95
C ILE A 207 -6.05 -2.44 -15.56
N LEU A 208 -6.83 -3.15 -14.74
CA LEU A 208 -8.20 -2.75 -14.38
C LEU A 208 -8.24 -1.56 -13.43
N CYS A 209 -7.30 -1.47 -12.48
CA CYS A 209 -7.32 -0.44 -11.45
C CYS A 209 -6.43 0.76 -11.77
N ALA A 210 -5.34 0.56 -12.51
CA ALA A 210 -4.34 1.59 -12.82
C ALA A 210 -4.04 1.74 -14.31
N GLY A 211 -4.77 1.06 -15.21
CA GLY A 211 -4.46 1.03 -16.65
C GLY A 211 -4.44 2.42 -17.31
N GLN A 212 -5.36 3.32 -16.92
CA GLN A 212 -5.36 4.69 -17.44
C GLN A 212 -4.12 5.46 -16.98
N TRP A 213 -3.72 5.28 -15.72
CA TRP A 213 -2.51 5.89 -15.19
C TRP A 213 -1.27 5.33 -15.89
N LEU A 214 -1.17 4.00 -16.05
CA LEU A 214 -0.09 3.33 -16.79
C LEU A 214 0.02 3.84 -18.23
N PHE A 215 -1.11 3.95 -18.93
CA PHE A 215 -1.13 4.47 -20.30
C PHE A 215 -0.57 5.88 -20.38
N ILE A 216 -0.96 6.76 -19.45
CA ILE A 216 -0.44 8.12 -19.37
C ILE A 216 1.07 8.11 -19.13
N GLN A 217 1.56 7.33 -18.16
CA GLN A 217 2.99 7.25 -17.85
C GLN A 217 3.81 6.77 -19.05
N ILE A 218 3.32 5.76 -19.78
CA ILE A 218 4.06 5.18 -20.92
C ILE A 218 4.03 6.10 -22.14
N VAL A 219 2.86 6.65 -22.48
CA VAL A 219 2.70 7.45 -23.71
C VAL A 219 3.24 8.87 -23.56
N GLN A 220 3.22 9.41 -22.34
CA GLN A 220 3.74 10.75 -22.05
C GLN A 220 5.15 10.72 -21.46
N ALA A 221 5.78 9.54 -21.38
CA ALA A 221 7.20 9.46 -21.03
C ALA A 221 8.00 10.31 -22.04
N PRO A 222 8.85 11.24 -21.58
CA PRO A 222 9.75 11.93 -22.48
C PRO A 222 10.62 10.87 -23.19
N GLU A 223 10.78 11.00 -24.51
CA GLU A 223 11.76 10.19 -25.24
C GLU A 223 13.11 10.40 -24.54
N GLU A 224 13.78 9.30 -24.16
CA GLU A 224 15.13 9.41 -23.63
C GLU A 224 15.99 10.07 -24.71
N ASP A 225 16.44 11.29 -24.47
CA ASP A 225 17.42 11.95 -25.34
C ASP A 225 18.70 11.09 -25.34
N ASP A 226 18.85 10.28 -26.37
CA ASP A 226 20.00 9.39 -26.67
C ASP A 226 21.36 10.15 -26.76
N GLU A 227 21.36 11.47 -26.59
CA GLU A 227 22.54 12.34 -26.70
C GLU A 227 23.11 12.84 -25.36
N SER A 228 22.62 12.37 -24.21
CA SER A 228 23.29 12.68 -22.94
C SER A 228 24.60 11.88 -22.81
N PRO A 229 25.78 12.53 -22.69
CA PRO A 229 27.05 11.82 -22.61
C PRO A 229 27.09 11.03 -21.30
N ARG A 230 27.26 9.71 -21.42
CA ARG A 230 27.46 8.82 -20.27
C ARG A 230 28.75 9.26 -19.53
N PRO A 231 28.72 9.38 -18.18
CA PRO A 231 29.92 9.69 -17.39
C PRO A 231 30.99 8.60 -17.48
#